data_AF-M4A2L6-F1
#
_entry.id   AF-M4A2L6-F1
#
_cell.length_a   1.000
_cell.length_b   1.000
_cell.length_c   1.000
_cell.angle_alpha   90.00
_cell.angle_beta   90.00
_cell.angle_gamma   90.00
#
_symmetry.space_group_name_H-M   'P 1'
#
loop_
_entity.id
_entity.type
_entity.pdbx_description
1 polymer ?
#
loop_
_entity_poly.entity_id
_entity_poly.type
_entity_poly.pdbx_seq_one_letter_code
_entity_poly.pdbx_strand_id
1 'polypeptide(L)'
;MATSLGSNTYNRQNWEDADFPILCQTCLGENPYIRMTKEKYGKECKICARPFTVFRWCPGTRMRFKKTEVCQTCSKMKNVCQTCLLDLEYGLPIQVRDTGLTVKDEIPRSDVNKEYYTQNMEREIANSDGTRPVGQLGKAPSSSDMLLKLARTTPYYKRNRPHICSFWVKGECKRGEECPYRHEKPTDPDDPLADQNIKDRYYGINDPVADKLLKRASTMPRLDPPEDKSISTLYIGGLGDTVTDGDLKGHFYQFGEIRTITIVQRQQCAFIQFATRQAAEMAAEKSFNKLIINGRRLTVKWGRSQAARGKDGVKEGVSEMGTRLDPVPGLPGALPPPPALDEEAPANYFNLDPSSSPAIMNIALPPPPGINPPPPGYGPPMFHPMGPMAPPVPPPMTMRPPGTIHYPSQDPQRMGAHSAHGARHTE
;
A
#
# COMPACT_ATOMS: atom_id res chain seq x y z
N MET A 1 -33.17 27.03 29.64
CA MET A 1 -33.49 26.78 28.22
C MET A 1 -33.21 25.31 27.92
N ALA A 2 -34.18 24.45 28.26
CA ALA A 2 -34.12 23.03 27.97
C ALA A 2 -34.59 22.82 26.53
N THR A 3 -33.67 22.51 25.61
CA THR A 3 -34.01 22.20 24.23
C THR A 3 -34.53 20.77 24.15
N SER A 4 -35.86 20.66 24.12
CA SER A 4 -36.68 19.63 23.45
C SER A 4 -36.06 18.24 23.28
N LEU A 5 -36.49 17.34 24.16
CA LEU A 5 -36.61 15.91 23.87
C LEU A 5 -37.42 15.74 22.59
N GLY A 6 -36.75 15.44 21.48
CA GLY A 6 -37.42 14.98 20.27
C GLY A 6 -38.17 13.69 20.58
N SER A 7 -39.49 13.79 20.64
CA SER A 7 -40.43 12.68 20.74
C SER A 7 -40.38 11.85 19.45
N ASN A 8 -39.44 10.90 19.38
CA ASN A 8 -39.56 9.75 18.49
C ASN A 8 -39.47 8.48 19.34
N THR A 9 -40.58 8.21 20.03
CA THR A 9 -40.83 7.00 20.83
C THR A 9 -41.39 5.87 19.96
N TYR A 10 -41.08 5.83 18.67
CA TYR A 10 -41.48 4.75 17.78
C TYR A 10 -40.27 3.85 17.46
N ASN A 11 -40.38 2.61 17.95
CA ASN A 11 -39.47 1.47 17.89
C ASN A 11 -38.34 1.45 18.93
N ARG A 12 -38.48 0.49 19.86
CA ARG A 12 -37.47 0.02 20.83
C ARG A 12 -36.06 0.18 20.26
N GLN A 13 -35.32 1.15 20.77
CA GLN A 13 -33.92 1.33 20.38
C GLN A 13 -33.16 0.10 20.84
N ASN A 14 -32.86 -0.82 19.93
CA ASN A 14 -31.88 -1.86 20.22
C ASN A 14 -30.56 -1.12 20.46
N TRP A 15 -30.07 -1.13 21.68
CA TRP A 15 -28.76 -0.56 21.97
C TRP A 15 -27.70 -1.59 21.66
N GLU A 16 -26.60 -1.16 21.06
CA GLU A 16 -25.52 -2.06 20.69
C GLU A 16 -24.61 -2.33 21.89
N ASP A 17 -24.61 -3.57 22.39
CA ASP A 17 -23.64 -4.09 23.36
C ASP A 17 -22.80 -5.16 22.67
N ALA A 18 -21.55 -4.83 22.38
CA ALA A 18 -20.59 -5.77 21.82
C ALA A 18 -19.34 -5.84 22.68
N ASP A 19 -18.64 -6.97 22.61
CA ASP A 19 -17.48 -7.24 23.48
C ASP A 19 -16.15 -6.78 22.88
N PHE A 20 -16.01 -6.77 21.57
CA PHE A 20 -14.77 -6.38 20.89
C PHE A 20 -15.03 -5.53 19.64
N PRO A 21 -14.27 -4.45 19.40
CA PRO A 21 -14.49 -3.57 18.25
C PRO A 21 -13.98 -4.15 16.92
N ILE A 22 -14.56 -3.70 15.81
CA ILE A 22 -14.12 -4.05 14.45
C ILE A 22 -13.09 -3.01 13.97
N LEU A 23 -11.81 -3.38 13.97
CA LEU A 23 -10.70 -2.46 13.73
C LEU A 23 -9.71 -3.00 12.70
N CYS A 24 -9.01 -2.09 12.01
CA CYS A 24 -7.87 -2.44 11.16
C CYS A 24 -6.54 -2.36 11.93
N GLN A 25 -5.54 -3.10 11.46
CA GLN A 25 -4.21 -3.19 12.07
C GLN A 25 -3.54 -1.82 12.26
N THR A 26 -3.67 -0.94 11.26
CA THR A 26 -3.12 0.43 11.37
C THR A 26 -3.77 1.22 12.52
N CYS A 27 -5.06 1.05 12.79
CA CYS A 27 -5.73 1.77 13.89
C CYS A 27 -5.46 1.15 15.24
N LEU A 28 -5.30 -0.17 15.28
CA LEU A 28 -5.08 -0.91 16.49
C LEU A 28 -3.71 -0.57 17.09
N GLY A 29 -2.67 -0.50 16.25
CA GLY A 29 -1.33 -0.09 16.66
C GLY A 29 -0.26 -1.00 16.11
N GLU A 30 0.98 -0.75 16.52
CA GLU A 30 2.12 -1.66 16.26
C GLU A 30 2.36 -2.62 17.43
N ASN A 31 1.86 -2.29 18.62
CA ASN A 31 2.02 -3.11 19.81
C ASN A 31 1.01 -4.27 19.81
N PRO A 32 1.46 -5.55 19.88
CA PRO A 32 0.57 -6.70 20.01
C PRO A 32 -0.23 -6.72 21.33
N TYR A 33 0.30 -6.07 22.37
CA TYR A 33 -0.31 -6.02 23.70
C TYR A 33 -1.01 -4.68 23.92
N ILE A 34 -2.34 -4.70 23.91
CA ILE A 34 -3.16 -3.49 23.95
C ILE A 34 -4.04 -3.49 25.18
N ARG A 35 -4.08 -2.32 25.83
CA ARG A 35 -5.05 -2.02 26.88
C ARG A 35 -6.14 -1.14 26.30
N MET A 36 -7.38 -1.57 26.44
CA MET A 36 -8.57 -0.83 25.99
C MET A 36 -9.60 -0.74 27.10
N THR A 37 -10.34 0.37 27.13
CA THR A 37 -11.49 0.56 28.01
C THR A 37 -12.78 0.38 27.21
N LYS A 38 -13.72 -0.41 27.75
CA LYS A 38 -15.08 -0.59 27.22
C LYS A 38 -16.03 0.34 27.98
N GLU A 39 -16.69 1.24 27.27
CA GLU A 39 -17.72 2.13 27.81
C GLU A 39 -19.05 1.79 27.13
N LYS A 40 -19.97 1.18 27.88
CA LYS A 40 -21.29 0.79 27.35
C LYS A 40 -22.11 2.04 27.06
N TYR A 41 -22.62 2.15 25.83
CA TYR A 41 -23.49 3.25 25.38
C TYR A 41 -22.90 4.65 25.57
N GLY A 42 -21.57 4.79 25.54
CA GLY A 42 -20.89 6.05 25.87
C GLY A 42 -21.11 7.16 24.84
N LYS A 43 -21.36 6.82 23.56
CA LYS A 43 -21.57 7.80 22.48
C LYS A 43 -22.58 7.32 21.46
N GLU A 44 -23.18 8.27 20.77
CA GLU A 44 -23.94 8.06 19.54
C GLU A 44 -23.03 7.80 18.34
N CYS A 45 -23.48 6.91 17.46
CA CYS A 45 -22.82 6.62 16.19
C CYS A 45 -22.90 7.83 15.26
N LYS A 46 -21.79 8.19 14.61
CA LYS A 46 -21.74 9.36 13.71
C LYS A 46 -22.56 9.22 12.42
N ILE A 47 -23.09 8.03 12.14
CA ILE A 47 -23.91 7.75 10.95
C ILE A 47 -25.38 7.54 11.33
N CYS A 48 -25.68 6.55 12.16
CA CYS A 48 -27.05 6.20 12.52
C CYS A 48 -27.58 6.93 13.77
N ALA A 49 -26.77 7.76 14.44
CA ALA A 49 -27.12 8.48 15.67
C ALA A 49 -27.54 7.59 16.86
N ARG A 50 -27.45 6.26 16.73
CA ARG A 50 -27.79 5.33 17.81
C ARG A 50 -26.64 5.18 18.81
N PRO A 51 -26.92 5.12 20.12
CA PRO A 51 -25.91 4.82 21.14
C PRO A 51 -25.26 3.45 20.89
N PHE A 52 -23.94 3.37 21.10
CA PHE A 52 -23.18 2.14 20.91
C PHE A 52 -22.04 2.02 21.91
N THR A 53 -21.45 0.83 22.00
CA THR A 53 -20.33 0.57 22.89
C THR A 53 -19.04 1.23 22.37
N VAL A 54 -18.48 2.12 23.17
CA VAL A 54 -17.25 2.83 22.82
C VAL A 54 -16.05 2.10 23.39
N PHE A 55 -15.11 1.78 22.50
CA PHE A 55 -13.81 1.25 22.87
C PHE A 55 -12.78 2.35 22.72
N ARG A 56 -11.92 2.53 23.73
CA ARG A 56 -10.83 3.52 23.69
C ARG A 56 -9.50 2.88 24.07
N TRP A 57 -8.48 3.08 23.24
CA TRP A 57 -7.15 2.47 23.42
C TRP A 57 -6.03 3.42 22.97
N CYS A 58 -4.81 3.11 23.38
CA CYS A 58 -3.60 3.78 22.90
C CYS A 58 -2.86 2.87 21.91
N PRO A 59 -2.72 3.25 20.62
CA PRO A 59 -2.07 2.40 19.62
C PRO A 59 -0.57 2.19 19.82
N GLY A 60 0.11 3.08 20.54
CA GLY A 60 1.56 3.03 20.70
C GLY A 60 2.10 4.25 21.44
N THR A 61 3.42 4.28 21.62
CA THR A 61 4.11 5.38 22.30
C THR A 61 4.03 6.66 21.45
N ARG A 62 3.72 7.80 22.08
CA ARG A 62 3.50 9.11 21.40
C ARG A 62 2.35 9.10 20.38
N MET A 63 1.42 8.15 20.47
CA MET A 63 0.19 8.13 19.67
C MET A 63 -0.97 8.76 20.44
N ARG A 64 -1.98 9.24 19.70
CA ARG A 64 -3.23 9.70 20.33
C ARG A 64 -4.07 8.51 20.77
N PHE A 65 -4.81 8.69 21.85
CA PHE A 65 -5.89 7.76 22.18
C PHE A 65 -6.92 7.74 21.05
N LYS A 66 -7.16 6.56 20.51
CA LYS A 66 -8.18 6.33 19.50
C LYS A 66 -9.40 5.74 20.16
N LYS A 67 -10.54 5.98 19.53
CA LYS A 67 -11.83 5.43 19.94
C LYS A 67 -12.64 5.01 18.73
N THR A 68 -13.62 4.15 18.94
CA THR A 68 -14.61 3.83 17.91
C THR A 68 -15.54 5.04 17.66
N GLU A 69 -15.85 5.33 16.38
CA GLU A 69 -16.69 6.47 15.97
C GLU A 69 -18.05 6.03 15.39
N VAL A 70 -18.14 4.78 14.92
CA VAL A 70 -19.38 4.18 14.38
C VAL A 70 -19.69 2.85 15.06
N CYS A 71 -20.98 2.50 15.12
CA CYS A 71 -21.44 1.24 15.69
C CYS A 71 -21.02 0.02 14.85
N GLN A 72 -21.07 -1.18 15.43
CA GLN A 72 -20.76 -2.42 14.70
C GLN A 72 -21.70 -2.64 13.51
N THR A 73 -22.98 -2.32 13.63
CA THR A 73 -23.94 -2.46 12.53
C THR A 73 -23.49 -1.65 11.31
N CYS A 74 -23.13 -0.37 11.50
CA CYS A 74 -22.64 0.49 10.41
C CYS A 74 -21.31 -0.01 9.82
N SER A 75 -20.45 -0.58 10.66
CA SER A 75 -19.18 -1.18 10.24
C SER A 75 -19.39 -2.47 9.44
N LYS A 76 -20.30 -3.36 9.85
CA LYS A 76 -20.62 -4.64 9.19
C LYS A 76 -21.34 -4.45 7.86
N MET A 77 -22.27 -3.49 7.76
CA MET A 77 -22.97 -3.17 6.50
C MET A 77 -21.99 -2.79 5.38
N LYS A 78 -20.95 -2.02 5.72
CA LYS A 78 -19.97 -1.51 4.76
C LYS A 78 -18.61 -2.20 4.85
N ASN A 79 -18.41 -3.27 5.62
CA ASN A 79 -17.12 -3.92 5.86
C ASN A 79 -15.95 -2.94 6.18
N VAL A 80 -16.16 -2.01 7.12
CA VAL A 80 -15.17 -0.96 7.42
C VAL A 80 -14.73 -0.95 8.87
N CYS A 81 -13.53 -0.45 9.13
CA CYS A 81 -13.03 -0.18 10.48
C CYS A 81 -13.83 0.93 11.19
N GLN A 82 -14.23 0.69 12.43
CA GLN A 82 -15.07 1.58 13.23
C GLN A 82 -14.46 2.97 13.53
N THR A 83 -13.13 3.12 13.39
CA THR A 83 -12.46 4.40 13.67
C THR A 83 -12.00 5.12 12.40
N CYS A 84 -11.45 4.41 11.42
CA CYS A 84 -10.93 5.08 10.22
C CYS A 84 -11.88 5.09 9.04
N LEU A 85 -12.97 4.31 9.08
CA LEU A 85 -13.94 4.15 7.99
C LEU A 85 -13.30 3.69 6.67
N LEU A 86 -12.14 3.03 6.76
CA LEU A 86 -11.56 2.34 5.61
C LEU A 86 -11.98 0.89 5.63
N ASP A 87 -12.02 0.31 4.44
CA ASP A 87 -12.24 -1.11 4.22
C ASP A 87 -11.23 -1.98 5.00
N LEU A 88 -11.70 -3.10 5.53
CA LEU A 88 -10.90 -4.01 6.36
C LEU A 88 -9.94 -4.89 5.54
N GLU A 89 -10.24 -5.14 4.26
CA GLU A 89 -9.49 -6.03 3.39
C GLU A 89 -8.38 -5.27 2.65
N TYR A 90 -8.72 -4.17 1.98
CA TYR A 90 -7.78 -3.39 1.16
C TYR A 90 -7.20 -2.17 1.89
N GLY A 91 -7.84 -1.71 2.97
CA GLY A 91 -7.45 -0.46 3.64
C GLY A 91 -7.64 0.77 2.75
N LEU A 92 -8.67 0.78 1.92
CA LEU A 92 -9.01 1.87 0.98
C LEU A 92 -10.31 2.59 1.39
N PRO A 93 -10.54 3.84 0.92
CA PRO A 93 -11.82 4.52 1.09
C PRO A 93 -12.99 3.75 0.46
N ILE A 94 -14.18 3.90 1.02
CA ILE A 94 -15.39 3.18 0.58
C ILE A 94 -15.71 3.49 -0.88
N GLN A 95 -15.65 4.75 -1.30
CA GLN A 95 -15.90 5.15 -2.69
C GLN A 95 -14.95 4.46 -3.68
N VAL A 96 -13.66 4.31 -3.34
CA VAL A 96 -12.68 3.62 -4.19
C VAL A 96 -13.04 2.15 -4.35
N ARG A 97 -13.35 1.49 -3.23
CA ARG A 97 -13.73 0.07 -3.21
C ARG A 97 -15.01 -0.17 -3.99
N ASP A 98 -16.06 0.61 -3.72
CA ASP A 98 -17.38 0.43 -4.33
C ASP A 98 -17.31 0.68 -5.84
N THR A 99 -16.49 1.65 -6.29
CA THR A 99 -16.17 1.85 -7.73
C THR A 99 -15.43 0.64 -8.31
N GLY A 100 -14.43 0.10 -7.62
CA GLY A 100 -13.63 -1.03 -8.08
C GLY A 100 -14.34 -2.39 -8.05
N LEU A 101 -15.36 -2.55 -7.20
CA LEU A 101 -16.23 -3.73 -7.12
C LEU A 101 -17.53 -3.55 -7.91
N THR A 102 -17.78 -2.38 -8.49
CA THR A 102 -19.04 -2.02 -9.16
C THR A 102 -20.28 -2.24 -8.29
N VAL A 103 -20.14 -2.09 -6.97
CA VAL A 103 -21.21 -2.24 -5.99
C VAL A 103 -21.86 -0.89 -5.76
N LYS A 104 -23.18 -0.81 -5.95
CA LYS A 104 -23.97 0.40 -5.70
C LYS A 104 -24.94 0.17 -4.57
N ASP A 105 -24.43 0.26 -3.34
CA ASP A 105 -25.24 0.10 -2.14
C ASP A 105 -25.78 1.47 -1.68
N GLU A 106 -27.03 1.73 -2.05
CA GLU A 106 -27.73 2.98 -1.78
C GLU A 106 -28.34 2.97 -0.37
N ILE A 107 -27.57 3.48 0.59
CA ILE A 107 -28.08 3.71 1.95
C ILE A 107 -28.88 5.03 1.97
N PRO A 108 -30.14 5.04 2.46
CA PRO A 108 -30.93 6.26 2.59
C PRO A 108 -30.26 7.30 3.52
N ARG A 109 -30.37 8.59 3.17
CA ARG A 109 -29.76 9.70 3.93
C ARG A 109 -30.76 10.47 4.79
N SER A 110 -32.02 10.52 4.38
CA SER A 110 -33.11 11.13 5.15
C SER A 110 -33.26 10.41 6.49
N ASP A 111 -33.49 11.14 7.57
CA ASP A 111 -33.35 10.61 8.93
C ASP A 111 -34.26 9.39 9.19
N VAL A 112 -35.54 9.47 8.86
CA VAL A 112 -36.50 8.37 9.08
C VAL A 112 -36.16 7.12 8.24
N ASN A 113 -35.86 7.30 6.95
CA ASN A 113 -35.55 6.15 6.09
C ASN A 113 -34.20 5.50 6.46
N LYS A 114 -33.25 6.30 6.94
CA LYS A 114 -31.95 5.83 7.43
C LYS A 114 -32.12 4.97 8.68
N GLU A 115 -32.96 5.39 9.62
CA GLU A 115 -33.28 4.62 10.83
C GLU A 115 -33.99 3.32 10.50
N TYR A 116 -35.02 3.37 9.66
CA TYR A 116 -35.76 2.18 9.19
C TYR A 116 -34.82 1.17 8.48
N TYR A 117 -33.98 1.66 7.58
CA TYR A 117 -32.99 0.83 6.89
C TYR A 117 -32.00 0.20 7.88
N THR A 118 -31.47 0.99 8.80
CA THR A 118 -30.51 0.49 9.81
C THR A 118 -31.14 -0.57 10.71
N GLN A 119 -32.42 -0.40 11.08
CA GLN A 119 -33.14 -1.38 11.90
C GLN A 119 -33.36 -2.71 11.15
N ASN A 120 -33.68 -2.64 9.86
CA ASN A 120 -33.82 -3.83 9.02
C ASN A 120 -32.50 -4.57 8.84
N MET A 121 -31.43 -3.83 8.56
CA MET A 121 -30.09 -4.41 8.40
C MET A 121 -29.56 -4.98 9.71
N GLU A 122 -29.83 -4.36 10.85
CA GLU A 122 -29.48 -4.91 12.16
C GLU A 122 -30.18 -6.24 12.45
N ARG A 123 -31.47 -6.34 12.11
CA ARG A 123 -32.23 -7.59 12.22
C ARG A 123 -31.67 -8.66 11.29
N GLU A 124 -31.30 -8.31 10.06
CA GLU A 124 -30.66 -9.23 9.12
C GLU A 124 -29.29 -9.70 9.63
N ILE A 125 -28.47 -8.79 10.18
CA ILE A 125 -27.18 -9.11 10.79
C ILE A 125 -27.35 -10.05 11.99
N ALA A 126 -28.34 -9.78 12.86
CA ALA A 126 -28.64 -10.62 14.01
C ALA A 126 -29.11 -12.03 13.60
N ASN A 127 -29.77 -12.15 12.46
CA ASN A 127 -30.18 -13.43 11.87
C ASN A 127 -29.05 -14.13 11.09
N SER A 128 -27.93 -13.44 10.86
CA SER A 128 -26.76 -13.98 10.17
C SER A 128 -25.70 -14.48 11.17
N ASP A 129 -24.70 -15.22 10.67
CA ASP A 129 -23.53 -15.64 11.45
C ASP A 129 -22.68 -14.46 11.98
N GLY A 130 -22.93 -13.23 11.52
CA GLY A 130 -22.28 -12.04 12.04
C GLY A 130 -20.80 -11.86 11.65
N THR A 131 -20.24 -12.81 10.90
CA THR A 131 -18.84 -12.85 10.41
C THR A 131 -18.67 -12.18 9.04
N ARG A 132 -19.66 -12.33 8.14
CA ARG A 132 -19.59 -11.80 6.77
C ARG A 132 -20.34 -10.47 6.64
N PRO A 133 -19.90 -9.55 5.75
CA PRO A 133 -20.70 -8.38 5.42
C PRO A 133 -22.02 -8.84 4.79
N VAL A 134 -23.11 -8.24 5.26
CA VAL A 134 -24.47 -8.48 4.76
C VAL A 134 -24.80 -7.57 3.57
N GLY A 135 -25.90 -7.82 2.89
CA GLY A 135 -26.37 -6.98 1.77
C GLY A 135 -25.60 -7.19 0.46
N GLN A 136 -25.60 -6.18 -0.41
CA GLN A 136 -24.98 -6.24 -1.74
C GLN A 136 -23.47 -6.43 -1.70
N LEU A 137 -22.81 -5.91 -0.66
CA LEU A 137 -21.37 -6.08 -0.47
C LEU A 137 -20.99 -7.55 -0.24
N GLY A 138 -21.84 -8.31 0.46
CA GLY A 138 -21.65 -9.76 0.66
C GLY A 138 -21.82 -10.59 -0.62
N LYS A 139 -22.47 -10.03 -1.65
CA LYS A 139 -22.69 -10.64 -2.97
C LYS A 139 -21.64 -10.21 -4.01
N ALA A 140 -20.80 -9.24 -3.67
CA ALA A 140 -19.79 -8.71 -4.57
C ALA A 140 -18.69 -9.75 -4.86
N PRO A 141 -18.01 -9.67 -6.01
CA PRO A 141 -16.84 -10.50 -6.28
C PRO A 141 -15.79 -10.27 -5.20
N SER A 142 -15.12 -11.35 -4.78
CA SER A 142 -14.19 -11.34 -3.65
C SER A 142 -12.92 -10.52 -3.89
N SER A 143 -12.55 -10.23 -5.14
CA SER A 143 -11.33 -9.48 -5.42
C SER A 143 -11.40 -8.64 -6.69
N SER A 144 -10.84 -7.43 -6.61
CA SER A 144 -10.64 -6.55 -7.75
C SER A 144 -9.17 -6.20 -7.88
N ASP A 145 -8.63 -6.37 -9.09
CA ASP A 145 -7.21 -6.12 -9.36
C ASP A 145 -6.81 -4.66 -9.14
N MET A 146 -7.69 -3.75 -9.53
CA MET A 146 -7.48 -2.31 -9.33
C MET A 146 -7.31 -1.99 -7.84
N LEU A 147 -8.11 -2.63 -6.97
CA LEU A 147 -8.06 -2.41 -5.53
C LEU A 147 -6.79 -2.99 -4.93
N LEU A 148 -6.38 -4.19 -5.35
CA LEU A 148 -5.11 -4.80 -4.93
C LEU A 148 -3.89 -3.93 -5.29
N LYS A 149 -3.88 -3.31 -6.48
CA LYS A 149 -2.81 -2.42 -6.91
C LYS A 149 -2.77 -1.09 -6.15
N LEU A 150 -3.91 -0.60 -5.69
CA LEU A 150 -4.01 0.63 -4.89
C LEU A 150 -3.79 0.39 -3.39
N ALA A 151 -4.05 -0.83 -2.91
CA ALA A 151 -3.95 -1.20 -1.51
C ALA A 151 -2.54 -0.96 -0.97
N ARG A 152 -2.47 -0.51 0.29
CA ARG A 152 -1.19 -0.29 0.96
C ARG A 152 -0.75 -1.59 1.61
N THR A 153 0.50 -1.99 1.36
CA THR A 153 1.11 -3.18 1.98
C THR A 153 1.57 -2.91 3.42
N THR A 154 2.04 -1.70 3.71
CA THR A 154 2.54 -1.31 5.04
C THR A 154 1.52 -0.47 5.81
N PRO A 155 1.36 -0.69 7.13
CA PRO A 155 0.52 0.15 7.98
C PRO A 155 0.89 1.63 7.93
N TYR A 156 -0.11 2.52 7.94
CA TYR A 156 0.11 3.97 7.91
C TYR A 156 -0.07 4.62 9.29
N TYR A 157 0.90 4.43 10.19
CA TYR A 157 0.80 4.89 11.58
C TYR A 157 0.81 6.42 11.75
N LYS A 158 1.16 7.20 10.71
CA LYS A 158 1.01 8.67 10.75
C LYS A 158 -0.42 9.11 11.06
N ARG A 159 -1.44 8.28 10.78
CA ARG A 159 -2.85 8.52 11.15
C ARG A 159 -3.10 8.53 12.66
N ASN A 160 -2.30 7.79 13.43
CA ASN A 160 -2.49 7.65 14.88
C ASN A 160 -1.82 8.77 15.66
N ARG A 161 -1.16 9.70 14.96
CA ARG A 161 -0.48 10.83 15.59
C ARG A 161 -1.48 11.79 16.27
N PRO A 162 -1.07 12.47 17.35
CA PRO A 162 -1.83 13.56 17.95
C PRO A 162 -2.23 14.64 16.94
N HIS A 163 -3.29 15.37 17.25
CA HIS A 163 -3.64 16.57 16.49
C HIS A 163 -2.58 17.65 16.68
N ILE A 164 -2.57 18.63 15.78
CA ILE A 164 -1.74 19.83 15.93
C ILE A 164 -2.25 20.64 17.12
N CYS A 165 -1.32 21.17 17.91
CA CYS A 165 -1.61 22.05 19.03
C CYS A 165 -2.13 23.39 18.52
N SER A 166 -3.40 23.71 18.76
CA SER A 166 -3.98 24.99 18.37
C SER A 166 -3.30 26.19 19.05
N PHE A 167 -2.84 26.04 20.30
CA PHE A 167 -2.11 27.08 21.03
C PHE A 167 -0.71 27.32 20.45
N TRP A 168 -0.06 26.29 19.92
CA TRP A 168 1.24 26.44 19.28
C TRP A 168 1.12 27.18 17.95
N VAL A 169 0.07 26.89 17.17
CA VAL A 169 -0.23 27.62 15.92
C VAL A 169 -0.46 29.12 16.19
N LYS A 170 -1.00 29.47 17.36
CA LYS A 170 -1.17 30.86 17.83
C LYS A 170 0.10 31.47 18.46
N GLY A 171 1.14 30.68 18.71
CA GLY A 171 2.36 31.13 19.41
C GLY A 171 2.27 31.19 20.93
N GLU A 172 1.21 30.65 21.54
CA GLU A 172 0.92 30.78 22.98
C GLU A 172 1.01 29.44 23.75
N CYS A 173 1.67 28.43 23.19
CA CYS A 173 1.79 27.12 23.85
C CYS A 173 2.75 27.17 25.05
N LYS A 174 2.22 27.36 26.26
CA LYS A 174 2.98 27.38 27.52
C LYS A 174 3.49 26.01 27.98
N ARG A 175 3.04 24.93 27.35
CA ARG A 175 3.40 23.54 27.73
C ARG A 175 4.74 23.08 27.15
N GLY A 176 5.33 23.85 26.23
CA GLY A 176 6.64 23.52 25.64
C GLY A 176 6.71 22.08 25.10
N GLU A 177 7.79 21.39 25.45
CA GLU A 177 8.08 20.00 25.11
C GLU A 177 7.20 18.96 25.81
N GLU A 178 6.51 19.34 26.89
CA GLU A 178 5.56 18.46 27.60
C GLU A 178 4.19 18.39 26.88
N CYS A 179 3.97 19.22 25.87
CA CYS A 179 2.73 19.24 25.10
C CYS A 179 2.52 17.90 24.36
N PRO A 180 1.44 17.14 24.63
CA PRO A 180 1.14 15.87 23.95
C PRO A 180 0.68 16.06 22.49
N TYR A 181 0.35 17.30 22.11
CA TYR A 181 -0.06 17.67 20.76
C TYR A 181 1.16 18.02 19.90
N ARG A 182 1.01 17.95 18.59
CA ARG A 182 2.13 18.21 17.67
C ARG A 182 2.36 19.70 17.48
N HIS A 183 3.63 20.08 17.46
CA HIS A 183 4.11 21.43 17.14
C HIS A 183 4.64 21.44 15.71
N GLU A 184 3.72 21.41 14.75
CA GLU A 184 4.01 21.43 13.31
C GLU A 184 2.92 22.22 12.56
N LYS A 185 3.22 22.66 11.34
CA LYS A 185 2.25 23.38 10.52
C LYS A 185 1.02 22.51 10.23
N PRO A 186 -0.22 22.99 10.47
CA PRO A 186 -1.42 22.34 9.96
C PRO A 186 -1.41 22.22 8.44
N THR A 187 -2.23 21.32 7.91
CA THR A 187 -2.54 21.30 6.49
C THR A 187 -3.23 22.62 6.10
N ASP A 188 -2.87 23.15 4.95
CA ASP A 188 -3.47 24.39 4.46
C ASP A 188 -4.97 24.17 4.15
N PRO A 189 -5.85 25.12 4.55
CA PRO A 189 -7.30 24.97 4.36
C PRO A 189 -7.71 24.98 2.88
N ASP A 190 -6.89 25.54 2.00
CA ASP A 190 -7.12 25.56 0.55
C ASP A 190 -6.80 24.21 -0.13
N ASP A 191 -6.20 23.25 0.59
CA ASP A 191 -6.03 21.89 0.08
C ASP A 191 -7.41 21.19 0.04
N PRO A 192 -7.90 20.73 -1.12
CA PRO A 192 -9.16 19.99 -1.21
C PRO A 192 -9.19 18.73 -0.32
N LEU A 193 -8.03 18.27 0.17
CA LEU A 193 -7.93 17.15 1.11
C LEU A 193 -8.26 17.52 2.57
N ALA A 194 -8.37 18.81 2.91
CA ALA A 194 -8.60 19.28 4.28
C ALA A 194 -10.05 19.08 4.73
N ASP A 195 -11.02 19.28 3.85
CA ASP A 195 -12.44 19.11 4.13
C ASP A 195 -12.84 17.64 4.04
N GLN A 196 -12.81 16.96 5.20
CA GLN A 196 -13.16 15.55 5.33
C GLN A 196 -14.32 15.34 6.28
N ASN A 197 -15.55 15.44 5.77
CA ASN A 197 -16.75 15.09 6.51
C ASN A 197 -16.84 13.57 6.72
N ILE A 198 -17.21 13.15 7.93
CA ILE A 198 -17.32 11.74 8.29
C ILE A 198 -18.44 11.02 7.53
N LYS A 199 -19.55 11.72 7.25
CA LYS A 199 -20.70 11.15 6.52
C LYS A 199 -20.34 10.92 5.06
N ASP A 200 -19.71 11.89 4.42
CA ASP A 200 -19.32 11.83 3.00
C ASP A 200 -18.33 10.68 2.75
N ARG A 201 -17.35 10.54 3.64
CA ARG A 201 -16.42 9.40 3.64
C ARG A 201 -17.08 8.04 3.88
N TYR A 202 -18.17 7.99 4.66
CA TYR A 202 -18.90 6.75 4.95
C TYR A 202 -19.82 6.33 3.79
N TYR A 203 -20.59 7.27 3.23
CA TYR A 203 -21.49 6.99 2.13
C TYR A 203 -20.76 6.88 0.79
N GLY A 204 -19.50 7.32 0.71
CA GLY A 204 -18.68 7.24 -0.50
C GLY A 204 -19.06 8.28 -1.55
N ILE A 205 -19.43 9.48 -1.12
CA ILE A 205 -19.73 10.61 -2.02
C ILE A 205 -18.73 11.71 -1.73
N ASN A 206 -18.13 12.28 -2.78
CA ASN A 206 -17.24 13.43 -2.71
C ASN A 206 -16.11 13.28 -1.68
N ASP A 207 -15.49 12.09 -1.56
CA ASP A 207 -14.30 11.93 -0.74
C ASP A 207 -13.06 12.36 -1.55
N PRO A 208 -12.40 13.48 -1.21
CA PRO A 208 -11.25 13.98 -1.96
C PRO A 208 -10.06 13.00 -1.93
N VAL A 209 -9.95 12.19 -0.86
CA VAL A 209 -8.95 11.12 -0.78
C VAL A 209 -9.26 10.05 -1.83
N ALA A 210 -10.54 9.67 -1.97
CA ALA A 210 -10.98 8.68 -2.93
C ALA A 210 -10.75 9.15 -4.37
N ASP A 211 -11.12 10.39 -4.69
CA ASP A 211 -10.95 10.95 -6.03
C ASP A 211 -9.47 10.98 -6.45
N LYS A 212 -8.57 11.32 -5.52
CA LYS A 212 -7.12 11.26 -5.77
C LYS A 212 -6.63 9.83 -6.03
N LEU A 213 -7.19 8.84 -5.35
CA LEU A 213 -6.86 7.43 -5.56
C LEU A 213 -7.43 6.89 -6.88
N LEU A 214 -8.66 7.28 -7.24
CA LEU A 214 -9.28 6.93 -8.52
C LEU A 214 -8.52 7.56 -9.69
N LYS A 215 -8.10 8.83 -9.56
CA LYS A 215 -7.23 9.50 -10.54
C LYS A 215 -5.88 8.81 -10.67
N ARG A 216 -5.32 8.30 -9.57
CA ARG A 216 -4.10 7.49 -9.63
C ARG A 216 -4.34 6.17 -10.36
N ALA A 217 -5.46 5.50 -10.10
CA ALA A 217 -5.79 4.26 -10.81
C ALA A 217 -6.06 4.48 -12.30
N SER A 218 -6.68 5.59 -12.71
CA SER A 218 -6.89 5.87 -14.13
C SER A 218 -5.57 6.12 -14.88
N THR A 219 -4.56 6.67 -14.20
CA THR A 219 -3.21 6.84 -14.75
C THR A 219 -2.34 5.57 -14.68
N MET A 220 -2.80 4.50 -14.05
CA MET A 220 -2.04 3.25 -14.02
C MET A 220 -1.94 2.69 -15.45
N PRO A 221 -0.77 2.12 -15.82
CA PRO A 221 -0.63 1.51 -17.13
C PRO A 221 -1.69 0.41 -17.27
N ARG A 222 -2.44 0.47 -18.37
CA ARG A 222 -3.35 -0.56 -18.85
C ARG A 222 -2.97 -0.93 -20.27
N LEU A 223 -3.29 -2.16 -20.69
CA LEU A 223 -3.21 -2.52 -22.09
C LEU A 223 -4.50 -2.08 -22.76
N ASP A 224 -4.44 -1.05 -23.59
CA ASP A 224 -5.55 -0.72 -24.47
C ASP A 224 -5.61 -1.78 -25.59
N PRO A 225 -6.81 -2.29 -25.94
CA PRO A 225 -6.96 -3.28 -26.99
C PRO A 225 -6.55 -2.69 -28.36
N PRO A 226 -6.01 -3.49 -29.28
CA PRO A 226 -5.61 -3.02 -30.59
C PRO A 226 -6.84 -2.55 -31.38
N GLU A 227 -6.69 -1.46 -32.13
CA GLU A 227 -7.71 -0.93 -33.04
C GLU A 227 -8.09 -1.99 -34.10
N ASP A 228 -7.09 -2.69 -34.62
CA ASP A 228 -7.25 -3.78 -35.57
C ASP A 228 -7.84 -5.03 -34.94
N LYS A 229 -9.06 -5.39 -35.36
CA LYS A 229 -9.79 -6.52 -34.77
C LYS A 229 -9.32 -7.91 -35.15
N SER A 230 -8.44 -8.00 -36.14
CA SER A 230 -7.81 -9.25 -36.56
C SER A 230 -6.62 -9.65 -35.67
N ILE A 231 -6.10 -8.74 -34.85
CA ILE A 231 -4.93 -9.01 -34.01
C ILE A 231 -5.37 -9.81 -32.77
N SER A 232 -5.06 -11.10 -32.78
CA SER A 232 -5.16 -12.01 -31.63
C SER A 232 -3.79 -12.46 -31.11
N THR A 233 -2.73 -11.76 -31.50
CA THR A 233 -1.34 -12.09 -31.12
C THR A 233 -0.89 -11.26 -29.93
N LEU A 234 -0.37 -11.92 -28.90
CA LEU A 234 0.28 -11.29 -27.75
C LEU A 234 1.80 -11.41 -27.87
N TYR A 235 2.49 -10.30 -27.63
CA TYR A 235 3.93 -10.24 -27.43
C TYR A 235 4.25 -10.42 -25.95
N ILE A 236 5.13 -11.34 -25.64
CA ILE A 236 5.65 -11.59 -24.30
C ILE A 236 7.15 -11.31 -24.33
N GLY A 237 7.60 -10.33 -23.57
CA GLY A 237 9.02 -9.98 -23.45
C GLY A 237 9.57 -10.36 -22.08
N GLY A 238 10.88 -10.62 -22.02
CA GLY A 238 11.58 -10.93 -20.78
C GLY A 238 11.49 -12.40 -20.38
N LEU A 239 11.28 -13.31 -21.34
CA LEU A 239 11.26 -14.76 -21.09
C LEU A 239 12.56 -15.24 -20.42
N GLY A 240 13.69 -14.72 -20.92
CA GLY A 240 14.99 -15.31 -20.66
C GLY A 240 15.09 -16.76 -21.13
N ASP A 241 16.20 -17.41 -20.80
CA ASP A 241 16.51 -18.72 -21.41
C ASP A 241 15.93 -19.92 -20.63
N THR A 242 15.30 -19.66 -19.49
CA THR A 242 14.77 -20.67 -18.57
C THR A 242 13.29 -20.98 -18.77
N VAL A 243 12.56 -20.17 -19.53
CA VAL A 243 11.12 -20.34 -19.75
C VAL A 243 10.90 -21.18 -20.99
N THR A 244 10.15 -22.28 -20.85
CA THR A 244 9.87 -23.21 -21.94
C THR A 244 8.51 -22.95 -22.60
N ASP A 245 8.31 -23.51 -23.80
CA ASP A 245 7.01 -23.48 -24.48
C ASP A 245 5.89 -24.12 -23.63
N GLY A 246 6.22 -25.22 -22.93
CA GLY A 246 5.30 -25.92 -22.05
C GLY A 246 4.78 -25.02 -20.92
N ASP A 247 5.64 -24.20 -20.33
CA ASP A 247 5.26 -23.28 -19.24
C ASP A 247 4.28 -22.20 -19.73
N LEU A 248 4.56 -21.64 -20.92
CA LEU A 248 3.69 -20.64 -21.55
C LEU A 248 2.35 -21.26 -21.93
N LYS A 249 2.37 -22.43 -22.58
CA LYS A 249 1.15 -23.14 -22.97
C LYS A 249 0.31 -23.47 -21.73
N GLY A 250 0.93 -23.99 -20.67
CA GLY A 250 0.27 -24.31 -19.40
C GLY A 250 -0.43 -23.10 -18.78
N HIS A 251 0.22 -21.94 -18.76
CA HIS A 251 -0.39 -20.71 -18.22
C HIS A 251 -1.48 -20.13 -19.11
N PHE A 252 -1.26 -20.06 -20.44
CA PHE A 252 -2.17 -19.36 -21.35
C PHE A 252 -3.37 -20.21 -21.82
N TYR A 253 -3.31 -21.53 -21.67
CA TYR A 253 -4.42 -22.43 -22.02
C TYR A 253 -5.71 -22.13 -21.23
N GLN A 254 -5.60 -21.59 -20.02
CA GLN A 254 -6.76 -21.24 -19.18
C GLN A 254 -7.64 -20.11 -19.76
N PHE A 255 -7.13 -19.33 -20.72
CA PHE A 255 -7.86 -18.19 -21.30
C PHE A 255 -8.55 -18.56 -22.62
N GLY A 256 -8.09 -19.61 -23.30
CA GLY A 256 -8.68 -20.10 -24.55
C GLY A 256 -7.73 -20.92 -25.40
N GLU A 257 -8.21 -21.35 -26.55
CA GLU A 257 -7.45 -22.15 -27.51
C GLU A 257 -6.34 -21.33 -28.18
N ILE A 258 -5.12 -21.88 -28.15
CA ILE A 258 -3.91 -21.27 -28.69
C ILE A 258 -3.67 -21.86 -30.09
N ARG A 259 -3.56 -20.99 -31.11
CA ARG A 259 -3.24 -21.40 -32.49
C ARG A 259 -1.77 -21.73 -32.67
N THR A 260 -0.91 -20.80 -32.28
CA THR A 260 0.55 -20.91 -32.48
C THR A 260 1.29 -20.21 -31.34
N ILE A 261 2.43 -20.77 -30.95
CA ILE A 261 3.40 -20.16 -30.05
C ILE A 261 4.72 -20.10 -30.80
N THR A 262 5.32 -18.92 -30.89
CA THR A 262 6.60 -18.70 -31.56
C THR A 262 7.56 -18.04 -30.57
N ILE A 263 8.57 -18.78 -30.13
CA ILE A 263 9.59 -18.30 -29.20
C ILE A 263 10.80 -17.85 -30.01
N VAL A 264 11.22 -16.60 -29.80
CA VAL A 264 12.42 -16.01 -30.39
C VAL A 264 13.45 -15.80 -29.28
N GLN A 265 14.28 -16.82 -29.05
CA GLN A 265 15.29 -16.81 -27.97
C GLN A 265 16.28 -15.65 -28.10
N ARG A 266 16.70 -15.30 -29.33
CA ARG A 266 17.63 -14.19 -29.59
C ARG A 266 17.14 -12.84 -29.04
N GLN A 267 15.83 -12.62 -29.01
CA GLN A 267 15.21 -11.39 -28.50
C GLN A 267 14.55 -11.61 -27.13
N GLN A 268 14.69 -12.81 -26.56
CA GLN A 268 14.03 -13.24 -25.31
C GLN A 268 12.55 -12.89 -25.28
N CYS A 269 11.88 -13.09 -26.42
CA CYS A 269 10.48 -12.77 -26.63
C CYS A 269 9.71 -13.97 -27.19
N ALA A 270 8.40 -13.99 -26.96
CA ALA A 270 7.48 -14.96 -27.56
C ALA A 270 6.24 -14.27 -28.11
N PHE A 271 5.71 -14.85 -29.18
CA PHE A 271 4.46 -14.46 -29.80
C PHE A 271 3.45 -15.60 -29.62
N ILE A 272 2.32 -15.29 -28.99
CA ILE A 272 1.23 -16.25 -28.78
C ILE A 272 0.03 -15.78 -29.59
N GLN A 273 -0.44 -16.59 -30.53
CA GLN A 273 -1.64 -16.31 -31.30
C GLN A 273 -2.82 -17.11 -30.76
N PHE A 274 -3.89 -16.43 -30.36
CA PHE A 274 -5.13 -17.08 -29.93
C PHE A 274 -6.09 -17.34 -31.10
N ALA A 275 -6.96 -18.35 -30.91
CA ALA A 275 -8.02 -18.64 -31.86
C ALA A 275 -9.12 -17.56 -31.88
N THR A 276 -9.43 -16.98 -30.71
CA THR A 276 -10.45 -15.94 -30.54
C THR A 276 -9.84 -14.65 -30.00
N ARG A 277 -10.39 -13.50 -30.43
CA ARG A 277 -9.98 -12.19 -29.92
C ARG A 277 -10.31 -12.04 -28.43
N GLN A 278 -11.48 -12.53 -28.01
CA GLN A 278 -11.91 -12.48 -26.61
C GLN A 278 -10.92 -13.19 -25.67
N ALA A 279 -10.39 -14.35 -26.07
CA ALA A 279 -9.35 -15.03 -25.30
C ALA A 279 -8.05 -14.21 -25.22
N ALA A 280 -7.64 -13.58 -26.31
CA ALA A 280 -6.47 -12.71 -26.33
C ALA A 280 -6.63 -11.48 -25.42
N GLU A 281 -7.81 -10.85 -25.42
CA GLU A 281 -8.12 -9.70 -24.55
C GLU A 281 -8.14 -10.10 -23.07
N MET A 282 -8.83 -11.21 -22.74
CA MET A 282 -8.83 -11.73 -21.37
C MET A 282 -7.43 -12.12 -20.89
N ALA A 283 -6.63 -12.74 -21.75
CA ALA A 283 -5.24 -13.09 -21.45
C ALA A 283 -4.39 -11.83 -21.25
N ALA A 284 -4.50 -10.84 -22.13
CA ALA A 284 -3.80 -9.57 -22.01
C ALA A 284 -4.13 -8.88 -20.68
N GLU A 285 -5.41 -8.72 -20.35
CA GLU A 285 -5.86 -8.08 -19.11
C GLU A 285 -5.39 -8.79 -17.85
N LYS A 286 -5.49 -10.13 -17.82
CA LYS A 286 -5.13 -10.92 -16.63
C LYS A 286 -3.62 -11.11 -16.47
N SER A 287 -2.85 -11.12 -17.56
CA SER A 287 -1.41 -11.34 -17.53
C SER A 287 -0.60 -10.04 -17.43
N PHE A 288 -1.17 -8.88 -17.80
CA PHE A 288 -0.44 -7.61 -17.80
C PHE A 288 0.01 -7.17 -16.40
N ASN A 289 1.32 -6.91 -16.28
CA ASN A 289 2.00 -6.52 -15.04
C ASN A 289 1.83 -7.51 -13.86
N LYS A 290 1.36 -8.73 -14.13
CA LYS A 290 1.10 -9.79 -13.15
C LYS A 290 1.84 -11.09 -13.44
N LEU A 291 2.12 -11.37 -14.71
CA LEU A 291 2.67 -12.64 -15.11
C LEU A 291 4.08 -12.84 -14.54
N ILE A 292 4.20 -13.82 -13.66
CA ILE A 292 5.47 -14.28 -13.11
C ILE A 292 5.57 -15.78 -13.36
N ILE A 293 6.53 -16.19 -14.19
CA ILE A 293 6.82 -17.60 -14.50
C ILE A 293 8.25 -17.88 -14.10
N ASN A 294 8.48 -18.99 -13.39
CA ASN A 294 9.81 -19.39 -12.89
C ASN A 294 10.53 -18.27 -12.11
N GLY A 295 9.77 -17.49 -11.32
CA GLY A 295 10.28 -16.37 -10.53
C GLY A 295 10.63 -15.10 -11.33
N ARG A 296 10.41 -15.08 -12.65
CA ARG A 296 10.68 -13.92 -13.52
C ARG A 296 9.40 -13.25 -13.95
N ARG A 297 9.37 -11.91 -13.86
CA ARG A 297 8.26 -11.08 -14.34
C ARG A 297 8.33 -10.96 -15.86
N LEU A 298 7.28 -11.40 -16.54
CA LEU A 298 7.14 -11.27 -17.98
C LEU A 298 6.34 -10.01 -18.32
N THR A 299 6.73 -9.37 -19.43
CA THR A 299 6.05 -8.19 -19.96
C THR A 299 5.12 -8.60 -21.08
N VAL A 300 3.83 -8.23 -21.00
CA VAL A 300 2.85 -8.55 -22.03
C VAL A 300 2.49 -7.27 -22.79
N LYS A 301 2.50 -7.33 -24.12
CA LYS A 301 2.06 -6.26 -25.03
C LYS A 301 1.25 -6.87 -26.16
N TRP A 302 0.46 -6.06 -26.85
CA TRP A 302 -0.18 -6.48 -28.09
C TRP A 302 0.85 -6.67 -29.21
N GLY A 303 0.73 -7.77 -29.94
CA GLY A 303 1.56 -8.06 -31.09
C GLY A 303 1.24 -7.11 -32.24
N ARG A 304 2.27 -6.61 -32.92
CA ARG A 304 2.10 -5.83 -34.16
C ARG A 304 2.17 -6.78 -35.35
N SER A 305 1.25 -6.65 -36.30
CA SER A 305 1.26 -7.48 -37.50
C SER A 305 2.53 -7.20 -38.31
N GLN A 306 3.18 -8.24 -38.83
CA GLN A 306 4.36 -8.10 -39.71
C GLN A 306 4.02 -7.29 -40.99
N ALA A 307 2.76 -7.31 -41.42
CA ALA A 307 2.26 -6.53 -42.55
C ALA A 307 2.26 -5.01 -42.28
N ALA A 308 2.15 -4.56 -41.03
CA ALA A 308 2.22 -3.14 -40.68
C ALA A 308 3.66 -2.58 -40.75
N ARG A 309 4.68 -3.41 -40.47
CA ARG A 309 6.09 -3.02 -40.64
C ARG A 309 6.49 -2.70 -42.08
N GLY A 310 5.70 -3.14 -43.07
CA GLY A 310 5.91 -2.81 -44.48
C GLY A 310 5.28 -1.49 -44.95
N LYS A 311 4.44 -0.83 -44.14
CA LYS A 311 3.74 0.42 -44.53
C LYS A 311 4.18 1.67 -43.77
N ASP A 312 4.83 1.52 -42.62
CA ASP A 312 5.42 2.64 -41.87
C ASP A 312 6.88 2.97 -42.28
N GLY A 313 7.29 2.54 -43.48
CA GLY A 313 8.64 2.77 -44.02
C GLY A 313 8.76 3.90 -45.06
N VAL A 314 7.67 4.60 -45.40
CA VAL A 314 7.69 5.71 -46.38
C VAL A 314 6.89 6.89 -45.86
N LYS A 315 7.38 7.49 -44.77
CA LYS A 315 7.24 8.92 -44.45
C LYS A 315 8.17 9.19 -43.26
N GLU A 316 8.93 10.26 -43.38
CA GLU A 316 9.93 10.76 -42.40
C GLU A 316 11.31 10.13 -42.55
N GLY A 317 12.17 10.79 -43.34
CA GLY A 317 13.60 10.66 -43.18
C GLY A 317 14.00 11.30 -41.85
N VAL A 318 14.42 10.49 -40.89
CA VAL A 318 15.16 10.95 -39.70
C VAL A 318 16.29 9.96 -39.45
N SER A 319 17.49 10.51 -39.34
CA SER A 319 18.75 9.81 -39.06
C SER A 319 18.79 9.30 -37.62
N GLU A 320 19.70 8.36 -37.42
CA GLU A 320 20.11 7.72 -36.18
C GLU A 320 20.51 8.75 -35.10
N MET A 321 19.95 8.59 -33.90
CA MET A 321 20.33 9.21 -32.62
C MET A 321 19.80 10.63 -32.30
N GLY A 322 18.97 10.74 -31.25
CA GLY A 322 18.96 11.91 -30.36
C GLY A 322 17.69 12.79 -30.30
N THR A 323 17.03 12.74 -29.14
CA THR A 323 16.22 13.78 -28.46
C THR A 323 15.77 15.02 -29.25
N ARG A 324 14.46 15.19 -29.44
CA ARG A 324 13.85 16.40 -30.03
C ARG A 324 13.61 17.46 -28.95
N LEU A 325 14.30 18.60 -29.04
CA LEU A 325 13.98 19.83 -28.31
C LEU A 325 13.41 20.86 -29.28
N ASP A 326 12.37 21.57 -28.87
CA ASP A 326 11.72 22.59 -29.70
C ASP A 326 12.61 23.84 -29.87
N PRO A 327 12.64 24.48 -31.07
CA PRO A 327 13.49 25.64 -31.31
C PRO A 327 12.96 26.90 -30.60
N VAL A 328 13.85 27.64 -29.95
CA VAL A 328 13.55 28.94 -29.34
C VAL A 328 13.42 30.01 -30.44
N PRO A 329 12.33 30.79 -30.50
CA PRO A 329 12.16 31.86 -31.49
C PRO A 329 13.20 32.98 -31.33
N GLY A 330 13.95 33.31 -32.40
CA GLY A 330 14.77 34.54 -32.45
C GLY A 330 16.15 34.50 -33.12
N LEU A 331 16.64 33.36 -33.61
CA LEU A 331 17.91 33.28 -34.36
C LEU A 331 17.68 32.81 -35.82
N PRO A 332 18.38 33.37 -36.82
CA PRO A 332 18.27 32.91 -38.20
C PRO A 332 18.81 31.48 -38.37
N GLY A 333 18.10 30.69 -39.18
CA GLY A 333 18.32 29.25 -39.38
C GLY A 333 19.68 28.87 -39.97
N ALA A 334 20.09 27.63 -39.70
CA ALA A 334 21.38 27.06 -40.07
C ALA A 334 21.68 27.16 -41.57
N LEU A 335 22.93 27.51 -41.88
CA LEU A 335 23.48 27.58 -43.23
C LEU A 335 23.54 26.20 -43.90
N PRO A 336 23.43 26.12 -45.23
CA PRO A 336 23.46 24.86 -45.98
C PRO A 336 24.83 24.18 -45.90
N PRO A 337 24.90 22.83 -45.94
CA PRO A 337 26.16 22.11 -45.89
C PRO A 337 26.91 22.21 -47.23
N PRO A 338 28.26 22.31 -47.21
CA PRO A 338 29.06 22.34 -48.43
C PRO A 338 29.17 20.95 -49.10
N PRO A 339 29.44 20.91 -50.43
CA PRO A 339 29.45 19.67 -51.20
C PRO A 339 30.69 18.81 -50.93
N ALA A 340 30.54 17.50 -51.13
CA ALA A 340 31.56 16.47 -50.92
C ALA A 340 32.59 16.45 -52.06
N LEU A 341 33.89 16.53 -51.72
CA LEU A 341 35.03 16.18 -52.58
C LEU A 341 36.19 15.64 -51.73
N ASP A 342 36.48 14.36 -51.92
CA ASP A 342 37.76 13.68 -52.19
C ASP A 342 39.06 14.08 -51.45
N GLU A 343 39.67 13.04 -50.87
CA GLU A 343 41.07 12.74 -50.50
C GLU A 343 42.16 13.84 -50.27
N GLU A 344 42.92 13.57 -49.18
CA GLU A 344 44.33 13.97 -48.90
C GLU A 344 44.67 15.37 -48.32
N ALA A 345 44.55 15.49 -46.98
CA ALA A 345 45.45 16.13 -45.98
C ALA A 345 45.87 17.63 -46.07
N PRO A 346 46.46 18.24 -45.01
CA PRO A 346 46.13 18.25 -43.58
C PRO A 346 45.74 19.67 -43.07
N ALA A 347 44.99 19.74 -41.97
CA ALA A 347 44.53 20.99 -41.36
C ALA A 347 45.66 21.73 -40.60
N ASN A 348 46.27 22.74 -41.23
CA ASN A 348 47.10 23.75 -40.57
C ASN A 348 46.30 25.06 -40.40
N TYR A 349 45.42 25.11 -39.40
CA TYR A 349 44.60 26.30 -39.07
C TYR A 349 45.30 27.27 -38.09
N PHE A 350 46.44 26.90 -37.51
CA PHE A 350 47.21 27.73 -36.58
C PHE A 350 48.66 27.87 -37.03
N ASN A 351 48.92 28.65 -38.09
CA ASN A 351 50.27 28.98 -38.58
C ASN A 351 51.31 29.11 -37.45
N LEU A 352 52.09 28.04 -37.22
CA LEU A 352 53.24 27.99 -36.32
C LEU A 352 54.35 27.20 -37.03
N ASP A 353 55.57 27.74 -36.92
CA ASP A 353 56.80 27.41 -37.64
C ASP A 353 57.28 25.95 -37.44
N PRO A 354 57.85 25.24 -38.46
CA PRO A 354 58.28 23.87 -38.32
C PRO A 354 59.79 23.79 -38.05
N SER A 355 60.21 23.80 -36.77
CA SER A 355 61.53 23.27 -36.42
C SER A 355 61.64 22.86 -34.95
N SER A 356 61.24 21.62 -34.62
CA SER A 356 61.98 20.70 -33.72
C SER A 356 61.08 19.52 -33.32
N SER A 357 61.55 18.31 -33.61
CA SER A 357 60.91 17.02 -33.32
C SER A 357 60.64 16.75 -31.82
N PRO A 358 59.74 15.80 -31.48
CA PRO A 358 59.21 15.65 -30.13
C PRO A 358 59.98 14.62 -29.29
N ALA A 359 60.22 14.94 -28.02
CA ALA A 359 60.46 13.94 -26.98
C ALA A 359 60.00 14.46 -25.60
N ILE A 360 58.94 13.81 -25.09
CA ILE A 360 58.67 13.47 -23.68
C ILE A 360 58.73 14.63 -22.66
N MET A 361 57.57 15.09 -22.16
CA MET A 361 57.37 15.31 -20.71
C MET A 361 55.91 15.07 -20.30
N ASN A 362 55.77 14.14 -19.35
CA ASN A 362 54.60 13.87 -18.52
C ASN A 362 54.21 15.09 -17.68
N ILE A 363 52.92 15.39 -17.55
CA ILE A 363 52.39 16.23 -16.46
C ILE A 363 51.40 15.40 -15.63
N ALA A 364 51.79 15.18 -14.37
CA ALA A 364 51.06 14.43 -13.35
C ALA A 364 50.16 15.37 -12.50
N LEU A 365 48.98 14.87 -12.12
CA LEU A 365 48.08 15.50 -11.14
C LEU A 365 48.51 15.23 -9.68
N PRO A 366 48.13 16.08 -8.70
CA PRO A 366 48.52 15.95 -7.30
C PRO A 366 47.74 14.89 -6.50
N PRO A 367 48.30 14.33 -5.39
CA PRO A 367 47.75 13.18 -4.67
C PRO A 367 46.83 13.55 -3.46
N PRO A 368 46.03 12.59 -2.95
CA PRO A 368 45.20 12.73 -1.74
C PRO A 368 45.95 12.38 -0.43
N PRO A 369 45.39 12.71 0.76
CA PRO A 369 46.08 12.56 2.05
C PRO A 369 46.24 11.10 2.50
N GLY A 370 47.41 10.77 3.05
CA GLY A 370 47.82 9.43 3.44
C GLY A 370 47.32 8.95 4.82
N ILE A 371 47.08 7.64 4.89
CA ILE A 371 46.90 6.83 6.10
C ILE A 371 48.20 6.03 6.30
N ASN A 372 48.77 6.06 7.51
CA ASN A 372 50.00 5.35 7.88
C ASN A 372 49.86 3.82 7.87
N PRO A 373 50.95 3.06 7.63
CA PRO A 373 50.97 1.60 7.70
C PRO A 373 51.34 1.06 9.10
N PRO A 374 50.90 -0.17 9.49
CA PRO A 374 51.41 -0.86 10.66
C PRO A 374 52.59 -1.81 10.34
N PRO A 375 53.46 -2.14 11.32
CA PRO A 375 54.64 -3.00 11.16
C PRO A 375 54.32 -4.50 11.42
N PRO A 376 55.29 -5.42 11.22
CA PRO A 376 55.04 -6.83 10.89
C PRO A 376 54.99 -7.77 12.11
N GLY A 377 54.17 -8.83 12.02
CA GLY A 377 54.27 -9.98 12.94
C GLY A 377 53.07 -10.92 12.94
N TYR A 378 53.38 -12.22 12.76
CA TYR A 378 52.55 -13.42 12.94
C TYR A 378 51.62 -13.87 11.78
N GLY A 379 52.03 -14.98 11.15
CA GLY A 379 51.36 -15.64 10.02
C GLY A 379 50.17 -16.53 10.39
N PRO A 380 49.54 -17.18 9.38
CA PRO A 380 48.27 -17.89 9.54
C PRO A 380 48.49 -19.39 9.81
N PRO A 381 47.60 -20.09 10.55
CA PRO A 381 47.63 -21.53 10.59
C PRO A 381 46.82 -22.12 9.42
N MET A 382 47.43 -23.12 8.81
CA MET A 382 46.92 -23.96 7.73
C MET A 382 45.76 -24.85 8.19
N PHE A 383 44.79 -25.06 7.31
CA PHE A 383 43.94 -26.26 7.33
C PHE A 383 44.78 -27.50 6.97
N HIS A 384 44.48 -28.68 7.52
CA HIS A 384 44.41 -30.01 6.86
C HIS A 384 44.00 -31.13 7.90
N PRO A 385 43.61 -32.36 7.48
CA PRO A 385 42.40 -33.09 7.94
C PRO A 385 42.61 -34.37 8.82
N MET A 386 41.48 -35.05 9.13
CA MET A 386 41.25 -36.44 9.62
C MET A 386 41.36 -36.74 11.14
N GLY A 387 40.36 -37.47 11.69
CA GLY A 387 40.30 -38.02 13.07
C GLY A 387 41.12 -39.33 13.24
N PRO A 388 40.86 -40.25 14.20
CA PRO A 388 39.91 -40.30 15.33
C PRO A 388 40.62 -40.46 16.72
N MET A 389 39.86 -40.53 17.84
CA MET A 389 40.10 -41.31 19.09
C MET A 389 39.53 -40.62 20.35
N ALA A 390 38.67 -41.35 21.09
CA ALA A 390 38.08 -41.01 22.40
C ALA A 390 39.01 -41.42 23.58
N PRO A 391 38.80 -40.96 24.85
CA PRO A 391 38.02 -41.75 25.84
C PRO A 391 37.33 -40.86 26.95
N PRO A 392 36.84 -41.38 28.11
CA PRO A 392 35.43 -41.66 28.40
C PRO A 392 34.72 -40.72 29.40
N VAL A 393 33.40 -40.84 29.47
CA VAL A 393 32.42 -40.17 30.36
C VAL A 393 32.33 -40.76 31.78
N PRO A 394 31.97 -39.96 32.81
CA PRO A 394 31.32 -40.43 34.04
C PRO A 394 29.81 -40.06 34.12
N PRO A 395 29.02 -40.65 35.05
CA PRO A 395 27.62 -41.06 34.84
C PRO A 395 26.55 -40.00 35.18
N PRO A 396 25.25 -40.23 34.83
CA PRO A 396 24.21 -39.23 34.96
C PRO A 396 23.66 -39.17 36.40
N MET A 397 23.63 -37.96 36.97
CA MET A 397 22.91 -37.68 38.22
C MET A 397 21.46 -37.32 37.92
N THR A 398 20.60 -37.84 38.77
CA THR A 398 19.16 -37.93 38.67
C THR A 398 18.43 -36.58 38.83
N MET A 399 17.27 -36.53 38.17
CA MET A 399 16.22 -35.51 38.21
C MET A 399 16.05 -34.82 39.57
N ARG A 400 16.21 -33.48 39.60
CA ARG A 400 15.77 -32.61 40.69
C ARG A 400 14.61 -31.74 40.17
N PRO A 401 13.45 -31.69 40.85
CA PRO A 401 12.26 -31.00 40.33
C PRO A 401 12.42 -29.46 40.40
N PRO A 402 11.78 -28.70 39.49
CA PRO A 402 11.89 -27.25 39.46
C PRO A 402 11.15 -26.61 40.65
N GLY A 403 11.86 -25.72 41.35
CA GLY A 403 11.34 -24.93 42.46
C GLY A 403 10.23 -23.97 42.03
N THR A 404 9.31 -23.73 42.95
CA THR A 404 8.18 -22.82 42.84
C THR A 404 8.66 -21.36 42.77
N ILE A 405 8.16 -20.63 41.77
CA ILE A 405 8.38 -19.19 41.61
C ILE A 405 7.52 -18.45 42.63
N HIS A 406 8.15 -17.74 43.57
CA HIS A 406 7.47 -16.96 44.61
C HIS A 406 7.07 -15.57 44.07
N TYR A 407 5.76 -15.27 44.05
CA TYR A 407 5.22 -13.96 43.67
C TYR A 407 4.97 -13.08 44.92
N PRO A 408 5.36 -11.79 44.95
CA PRO A 408 5.18 -10.88 46.10
C PRO A 408 3.74 -10.40 46.40
N SER A 409 2.71 -11.11 45.93
CA SER A 409 1.30 -10.69 46.06
C SER A 409 0.46 -11.60 46.99
N GLN A 410 1.11 -12.42 47.81
CA GLN A 410 0.45 -13.35 48.74
C GLN A 410 0.79 -13.11 50.22
N ASP A 411 1.24 -11.91 50.58
CA ASP A 411 1.46 -11.54 51.97
C ASP A 411 0.18 -10.89 52.58
N PRO A 412 -0.54 -11.57 53.48
CA PRO A 412 -1.77 -11.05 54.08
C PRO A 412 -1.52 -9.92 55.09
N GLN A 413 -0.26 -9.66 55.49
CA GLN A 413 0.07 -8.64 56.49
C GLN A 413 0.25 -7.23 55.93
N ARG A 414 0.08 -7.03 54.61
CA ARG A 414 0.24 -5.73 53.94
C ARG A 414 -1.06 -5.06 53.48
N MET A 415 -2.22 -5.54 53.94
CA MET A 415 -3.50 -4.84 53.76
C MET A 415 -3.87 -4.15 55.08
N GLY A 416 -3.54 -2.86 55.17
CA GLY A 416 -4.02 -1.98 56.23
C GLY A 416 -5.53 -1.80 56.13
N ALA A 417 -6.27 -2.54 56.95
CA ALA A 417 -7.67 -2.30 57.26
C ALA A 417 -7.86 -2.53 58.77
N HIS A 418 -7.67 -1.47 59.56
CA HIS A 418 -8.17 -1.44 60.93
C HIS A 418 -9.69 -1.28 60.88
N SER A 419 -10.41 -2.40 60.96
CA SER A 419 -11.84 -2.41 61.25
C SER A 419 -12.05 -2.01 62.72
N ALA A 420 -12.51 -0.78 62.94
CA ALA A 420 -13.02 -0.36 64.24
C ALA A 420 -14.35 -1.08 64.52
N HIS A 421 -14.34 -1.99 65.51
CA HIS A 421 -15.55 -2.54 66.11
C HIS A 421 -16.29 -1.43 66.88
N GLY A 422 -17.40 -0.95 66.33
CA GLY A 422 -18.38 -0.17 67.07
C GLY A 422 -19.33 -1.11 67.82
N ALA A 423 -19.11 -1.26 69.12
CA ALA A 423 -20.08 -1.82 70.04
C ALA A 423 -21.28 -0.86 70.17
N ARG A 424 -22.50 -1.36 69.98
CA ARG A 424 -23.72 -0.72 70.51
C ARG A 424 -24.37 -1.68 71.50
N HIS A 425 -24.32 -1.26 72.75
CA HIS A 425 -25.13 -1.75 73.87
C HIS A 425 -26.52 -1.07 73.83
N THR A 426 -27.52 -1.82 74.30
CA THR A 426 -28.76 -1.39 75.03
C THR A 426 -29.75 -0.51 74.26
N GLU A 427 -31.07 -0.72 74.27
CA GLU A 427 -32.03 -1.36 75.19
C GLU A 427 -33.21 -1.96 74.40
#